data_AF-A0A0K8SJ98-F1
#
_entry.id   AF-A0A0K8SJ98-F1
#
_cell.length_a   1.000
_cell.length_b   1.000
_cell.length_c   1.000
_cell.angle_alpha   90.00
_cell.angle_beta   90.00
_cell.angle_gamma   90.00
#
_symmetry.space_group_name_H-M   'P 1'
#
loop_
_entity.id
_entity.type
_entity.pdbx_description
1 polymer ?
#
loop_
_entity_poly.entity_id
_entity_poly.type
_entity_poly.pdbx_seq_one_letter_code
_entity_poly.pdbx_strand_id
1 'polypeptide(L)'
;INEDLQRSSAELVYGTTLRLPGQFVEPLPQQTEDPANLVGRLARIMDQLRPVPVAVHGSRRTFVHKDLTTASHVFVRHDAVRRPLQPPYDGPYPVLERGEKIFRLNING
;
A
#
# COMPACT_ATOMS: atom_id res chain seq x y z
N ILE A 1 -4.72 13.17 -45.98
CA ILE A 1 -4.96 11.97 -46.80
C ILE A 1 -4.28 12.23 -48.13
N ASN A 2 -3.47 11.30 -48.63
CA ASN A 2 -2.89 11.47 -49.97
C ASN A 2 -4.00 11.17 -50.98
N GLU A 3 -4.41 12.18 -51.76
CA GLU A 3 -5.59 12.14 -52.64
C GLU A 3 -5.38 11.21 -53.83
N ASP A 4 -4.15 11.08 -54.32
CA ASP A 4 -3.82 10.23 -55.47
C ASP A 4 -3.90 8.73 -55.13
N LEU A 5 -3.56 8.39 -53.88
CA LEU A 5 -3.50 7.01 -53.39
C LEU A 5 -4.69 6.63 -52.51
N GLN A 6 -5.56 7.60 -52.16
CA GLN A 6 -6.67 7.42 -51.20
C GLN A 6 -6.24 6.77 -49.88
N ARG A 7 -5.02 7.09 -49.41
CA ARG A 7 -4.41 6.51 -48.20
C ARG A 7 -3.83 7.56 -47.28
N SER A 8 -3.85 7.28 -45.99
CA SER A 8 -3.24 8.14 -44.98
C SER A 8 -1.72 7.93 -44.90
N SER A 9 -0.96 8.98 -44.54
CA SER A 9 0.50 8.88 -44.33
C SER A 9 0.87 7.82 -43.29
N ALA A 10 0.02 7.63 -42.27
CA ALA A 10 0.23 6.58 -41.28
C ALA A 10 0.09 5.16 -41.86
N GLU A 11 -0.87 4.95 -42.76
CA GLU A 11 -1.04 3.66 -43.43
C GLU A 11 0.12 3.36 -44.40
N LEU A 12 0.65 4.38 -45.08
CA LEU A 12 1.78 4.23 -46.00
C LEU A 12 3.10 3.92 -45.28
N VAL A 13 3.30 4.46 -44.08
CA VAL A 13 4.54 4.28 -43.30
C VAL A 13 4.48 3.04 -42.41
N TYR A 14 3.36 2.86 -41.69
CA TYR A 14 3.24 1.83 -40.66
C TYR A 14 2.37 0.64 -41.09
N GLY A 15 1.79 0.66 -42.30
CA GLY A 15 0.90 -0.40 -42.79
C GLY A 15 -0.47 -0.46 -42.10
N THR A 16 -0.73 0.44 -41.15
CA THR A 16 -1.97 0.49 -40.36
C THR A 16 -2.40 1.93 -40.09
N THR A 17 -3.68 2.15 -39.81
CA THR A 17 -4.20 3.45 -39.38
C THR A 17 -3.62 3.87 -38.01
N LEU A 18 -3.64 5.18 -37.71
CA LEU A 18 -3.26 5.68 -36.37
C LEU A 18 -4.19 5.08 -35.30
N ARG A 19 -3.63 4.54 -34.22
CA ARG A 19 -4.37 4.08 -33.04
C ARG A 19 -4.25 5.14 -31.93
N LEU A 20 -5.39 5.48 -31.31
CA LEU A 20 -5.40 6.39 -30.17
C LEU A 20 -4.92 5.68 -28.87
N PRO A 21 -4.40 6.43 -27.87
CA PRO A 21 -4.21 5.89 -26.54
C PRO A 21 -5.53 5.28 -26.01
N GLY A 22 -5.53 3.98 -25.72
CA GLY A 22 -6.72 3.21 -25.35
C GLY A 22 -7.27 2.28 -26.43
N GLN A 23 -6.85 2.45 -27.69
CA GLN A 23 -7.24 1.60 -28.82
C GLN A 23 -6.26 0.44 -29.07
N PHE A 24 -5.38 0.16 -28.11
CA PHE A 24 -4.37 -0.91 -28.19
C PHE A 24 -4.97 -2.31 -28.01
N VAL A 25 -6.12 -2.39 -27.35
CA VAL A 25 -6.80 -3.65 -27.06
C VAL A 25 -7.84 -3.86 -28.15
N GLU A 26 -7.67 -4.90 -28.96
CA GLU A 26 -8.73 -5.35 -29.86
C GLU A 26 -9.97 -5.69 -29.02
N PRO A 27 -11.20 -5.38 -29.48
CA PRO A 27 -12.39 -5.81 -28.77
C PRO A 27 -12.39 -7.34 -28.74
N LEU A 28 -11.94 -7.92 -27.62
CA LEU A 28 -12.14 -9.33 -27.38
C LEU A 28 -13.66 -9.58 -27.42
N PRO A 29 -14.11 -10.73 -27.96
CA PRO A 29 -15.50 -11.14 -27.80
C PRO A 29 -15.82 -11.01 -26.30
N GLN A 30 -16.89 -10.28 -25.98
CA GLN A 30 -17.30 -10.03 -24.60
C GLN A 30 -17.36 -11.37 -23.87
N GLN A 31 -16.32 -11.68 -23.11
CA GLN A 31 -16.38 -12.75 -22.14
C GLN A 31 -17.24 -12.19 -21.03
N THR A 32 -18.55 -12.40 -21.15
CA THR A 32 -19.52 -12.25 -20.07
C THR A 32 -19.25 -13.36 -19.05
N GLU A 33 -18.09 -13.30 -18.39
CA GLU A 33 -17.94 -14.01 -17.12
C GLU A 33 -18.88 -13.34 -16.12
N ASP A 34 -19.76 -14.15 -15.51
CA ASP A 34 -20.60 -13.69 -14.42
C ASP A 34 -19.70 -13.06 -13.32
N PRO A 35 -19.97 -11.82 -12.89
CA PRO A 35 -19.19 -11.16 -11.84
C PRO A 35 -19.05 -12.01 -10.57
N ALA A 36 -20.05 -12.85 -10.23
CA ALA A 36 -19.95 -13.77 -9.10
C ALA A 36 -18.84 -14.81 -9.28
N ASN A 37 -18.67 -15.34 -10.49
CA ASN A 37 -17.60 -16.28 -10.82
C ASN A 37 -16.23 -15.61 -10.82
N LEU A 38 -16.14 -14.38 -11.30
CA LEU A 38 -14.90 -13.60 -11.26
C LEU A 38 -14.44 -13.36 -9.81
N VAL A 39 -15.36 -12.93 -8.94
CA VAL A 39 -15.07 -12.71 -7.51
C VAL A 39 -14.68 -14.02 -6.84
N GLY A 40 -15.39 -15.12 -7.11
CA GLY A 40 -15.06 -16.44 -6.59
C GLY A 40 -13.67 -16.93 -7.02
N ARG A 41 -13.28 -16.68 -8.27
CA ARG A 41 -11.94 -16.98 -8.79
C ARG A 41 -10.87 -16.15 -8.08
N LEU A 42 -11.08 -14.84 -7.95
CA LEU A 42 -10.14 -13.95 -7.26
C LEU A 42 -9.97 -14.32 -5.78
N ALA A 43 -11.07 -14.61 -5.07
CA ALA A 43 -11.02 -15.05 -3.68
C ALA A 43 -10.20 -16.33 -3.52
N ARG A 44 -10.37 -17.33 -4.40
CA ARG A 44 -9.55 -18.56 -4.40
C ARG A 44 -8.08 -18.29 -4.65
N ILE A 45 -7.75 -17.41 -5.60
CA ILE A 45 -6.36 -17.05 -5.90
C ILE A 45 -5.73 -16.38 -4.67
N MET A 46 -6.42 -15.44 -4.04
CA MET A 46 -5.93 -14.74 -2.85
C MET A 46 -5.78 -15.69 -1.65
N ASP A 47 -6.67 -16.66 -1.49
CA ASP A 47 -6.57 -17.69 -0.44
C ASP A 47 -5.34 -18.61 -0.65
N GLN A 48 -4.99 -18.87 -1.91
CA GLN A 48 -3.81 -19.67 -2.26
C GLN A 48 -2.49 -18.89 -2.14
N LEU A 49 -2.53 -17.56 -2.14
CA LEU A 49 -1.37 -16.72 -1.89
C LEU A 49 -0.99 -16.78 -0.41
N ARG A 50 -0.23 -17.82 -0.05
CA ARG A 50 0.41 -17.88 1.26
C ARG A 50 1.58 -16.89 1.31
N PRO A 51 1.74 -16.12 2.40
CA PRO A 51 2.96 -15.37 2.63
C PRO A 51 4.16 -16.30 2.51
N VAL A 52 5.11 -15.96 1.65
CA VAL A 52 6.40 -16.66 1.60
C VAL A 52 7.01 -16.55 2.99
N PRO A 53 7.41 -17.67 3.63
CA PRO A 53 8.08 -17.61 4.92
C PRO A 53 9.29 -16.71 4.78
N VAL A 54 9.25 -15.56 5.44
CA VAL A 54 10.39 -14.64 5.45
C VAL A 54 11.51 -15.37 6.17
N ALA A 55 12.70 -15.43 5.58
CA ALA A 55 13.85 -15.95 6.26
C ALA A 55 14.15 -15.05 7.47
N VAL A 56 13.78 -15.48 8.67
CA VAL A 56 14.04 -14.74 9.90
C VAL A 56 15.53 -14.90 10.21
N HIS A 57 16.34 -13.96 9.73
CA HIS A 57 17.77 -13.92 10.01
C HIS A 57 18.00 -13.48 11.47
N GLY A 58 17.95 -14.45 12.38
CA GLY A 58 18.27 -14.26 13.79
C GLY A 58 17.05 -13.96 14.66
N SER A 59 16.87 -14.79 15.70
CA SER A 59 16.11 -14.38 16.89
C SER A 59 16.95 -13.32 17.60
N ARG A 60 16.84 -12.05 17.18
CA ARG A 60 17.45 -10.96 17.93
C ARG A 60 16.67 -10.83 19.23
N ARG A 61 17.22 -11.35 20.33
CA ARG A 61 16.71 -11.05 21.67
C ARG A 61 16.80 -9.54 21.85
N THR A 62 15.66 -8.86 21.81
CA THR A 62 15.59 -7.44 22.13
C THR A 62 15.82 -7.31 23.63
N PHE A 63 16.85 -6.54 24.00
CA PHE A 63 17.00 -6.15 25.40
C PHE A 63 15.94 -5.11 25.72
N VAL A 64 15.10 -5.41 26.71
CA VAL A 64 14.12 -4.47 27.26
C VAL A 64 14.48 -4.27 28.73
N HIS A 65 14.65 -3.01 29.13
CA HIS A 65 14.97 -2.69 30.51
C HIS A 65 13.80 -3.08 31.42
N LYS A 66 14.10 -3.69 32.58
CA LYS A 66 13.06 -4.19 33.51
C LYS A 66 12.11 -3.07 33.97
N ASP A 67 12.65 -1.89 34.20
CA ASP A 67 11.87 -0.74 34.69
C ASP A 67 11.03 -0.07 33.60
N LEU A 68 11.14 -0.51 32.33
CA LEU A 68 10.34 0.06 31.25
C LEU A 68 8.84 -0.17 31.49
N THR A 69 8.48 -1.31 32.10
CA THR A 69 7.08 -1.64 32.44
C THR A 69 6.51 -0.72 33.52
N THR A 70 7.36 -0.12 34.35
CA THR A 70 6.99 0.75 35.47
C THR A 70 7.38 2.22 35.24
N ALA A 71 7.81 2.57 34.02
CA ALA A 71 8.26 3.92 33.69
C ALA A 71 7.19 4.96 34.01
N SER A 72 7.53 5.98 34.80
CA SER A 72 6.58 7.02 35.26
C SER A 72 6.09 7.93 34.15
N HIS A 73 6.89 8.07 33.09
CA HIS A 73 6.57 8.88 31.93
C HIS A 73 6.80 8.12 30.63
N VAL A 74 6.08 8.52 29.58
CA VAL A 74 6.24 7.97 28.23
C VAL A 74 6.29 9.09 27.19
N PHE A 75 6.88 8.78 26.04
CA PHE A 75 6.86 9.63 24.86
C PHE A 75 5.80 9.14 23.88
N VAL A 76 5.08 10.05 23.23
CA VAL A 76 4.00 9.73 22.28
C VAL A 76 4.47 9.99 20.86
N ARG A 77 4.34 9.00 19.97
CA ARG A 77 4.71 9.15 18.56
C ARG A 77 3.57 9.77 17.76
N HIS A 78 3.88 10.76 16.95
CA HIS A 78 2.93 11.32 15.97
C HIS A 78 3.23 10.79 14.57
N ASP A 79 2.39 9.88 14.09
CA ASP A 79 2.55 9.21 12.77
C ASP A 79 1.96 10.01 11.60
N ALA A 80 1.83 11.33 11.75
CA ALA A 80 1.40 12.23 10.68
C ALA A 80 2.57 12.61 9.75
N VAL A 81 2.26 13.26 8.62
CA VAL A 81 3.29 13.87 7.76
C VAL A 81 4.05 14.92 8.57
N ARG A 82 5.34 14.66 8.81
CA ARG A 82 6.21 15.52 9.63
C ARG A 82 6.95 16.52 8.77
N ARG A 83 7.17 17.72 9.32
CA ARG A 83 8.06 18.71 8.70
C ARG A 83 9.52 18.27 8.87
N PRO A 84 10.45 18.77 8.03
CA PRO A 84 11.87 18.59 8.26
C PRO A 84 12.26 19.02 9.68
N LEU A 85 13.11 18.22 10.34
CA LEU A 85 13.63 18.46 11.69
C LEU A 85 12.59 18.47 12.83
N GLN A 86 11.33 18.09 12.58
CA GLN A 86 10.37 17.89 13.66
C GLN A 86 10.70 16.59 14.42
N PRO A 87 10.72 16.55 15.77
CA PRO A 87 10.94 15.31 16.51
C PRO A 87 9.83 14.27 16.23
N PRO A 88 10.12 12.96 16.31
CA PRO A 88 9.11 11.92 16.09
C PRO A 88 8.15 11.74 17.25
N TYR A 89 8.56 12.20 18.43
CA TYR A 89 7.88 11.95 19.67
C TYR A 89 7.72 13.24 20.46
N ASP A 90 6.58 13.36 21.12
CA ASP A 90 6.27 14.42 22.07
C ASP A 90 6.32 13.86 23.51
N GLY A 91 6.48 14.74 24.49
CA GLY A 91 6.58 14.38 25.91
C GLY A 91 7.94 14.71 26.51
N PRO A 92 8.28 14.17 27.70
CA PRO A 92 7.66 13.03 28.39
C PRO A 92 6.35 13.36 29.14
N TYR A 93 5.34 12.50 29.03
CA TYR A 93 4.04 12.69 29.70
C TYR A 93 3.86 11.74 30.89
N PRO A 94 3.33 12.22 32.03
CA PRO A 94 3.02 11.38 33.19
C PRO A 94 1.98 10.31 32.84
N VAL A 95 2.23 9.07 33.26
CA VAL A 95 1.30 7.95 33.11
C VAL A 95 0.34 7.91 34.31
N LEU A 96 -0.95 8.11 34.05
CA LEU A 96 -2.03 8.04 35.05
C LEU A 96 -2.51 6.59 35.26
N GLU A 97 -2.75 5.86 34.17
CA GLU A 97 -3.19 4.46 34.20
C GLU A 97 -2.49 3.65 33.10
N ARG A 98 -2.21 2.37 33.39
CA ARG A 98 -1.53 1.42 32.48
C ARG A 98 -2.43 0.21 32.23
N GLY A 99 -2.61 -0.15 30.97
CA GLY A 99 -3.19 -1.41 30.52
C GLY A 99 -2.23 -2.16 29.60
N GLU A 100 -2.65 -3.32 29.08
CA GLU A 100 -1.80 -4.17 28.23
C GLU A 100 -1.38 -3.49 26.93
N LYS A 101 -2.28 -2.71 26.31
CA LYS A 101 -2.06 -2.00 25.05
C LYS A 101 -2.36 -0.50 25.11
N ILE A 102 -2.94 -0.03 26.21
CA ILE A 102 -3.49 1.32 26.34
C ILE A 102 -2.89 1.99 27.58
N PHE A 103 -2.49 3.26 27.43
CA PHE A 103 -2.01 4.10 28.51
C PHE A 103 -2.89 5.35 28.59
N ARG A 104 -3.24 5.77 29.81
CA ARG A 104 -3.82 7.10 30.04
C ARG A 104 -2.73 8.03 30.52
N LEU A 105 -2.56 9.14 29.79
CA LEU A 105 -1.49 10.10 30.01
C LEU A 105 -2.08 11.42 30.46
N ASN A 106 -1.36 12.13 31.34
CA ASN A 106 -1.62 13.54 31.55
C ASN A 106 -0.91 14.35 30.45
N ILE A 107 -1.68 14.99 29.58
CA ILE A 107 -1.18 15.90 28.56
C ILE A 107 -1.80 17.27 28.84
N ASN A 108 -0.95 18.27 29.10
CA ASN A 108 -1.33 19.66 29.36
C ASN A 108 -2.10 19.96 30.66
N GLY A 109 -2.07 19.07 31.66
CA GLY A 109 -2.59 19.33 33.00
C GLY A 109 -4.00 18.80 33.21
#